data_AF-A0A3M2C4X8-F1
#
_entry.id   AF-A0A3M2C4X8-F1
#
_cell.length_a   1.000
_cell.length_b   1.000
_cell.length_c   1.000
_cell.angle_alpha   90.00
_cell.angle_beta   90.00
_cell.angle_gamma   90.00
#
_symmetry.space_group_name_H-M   'P 1'
#
loop_
_entity.id
_entity.type
_entity.pdbx_description
1 polymer ?
#
loop_
_entity_poly.entity_id
_entity_poly.type
_entity_poly.pdbx_seq_one_letter_code
_entity_poly.pdbx_strand_id
1 'polypeptide(L)'
;MREDRKDGKSRVFEAELLAYLAAPELWQLGAARTIRPAWIAYLTSEGAARAFTSNFRRGLKATADLQTYEIPRTAGHRWLTTRVRAGDVEAVVTTAYLPELFHLEPTFPDRPGARFLFAPPRWWLAAQAEELAEDFGDDAAGAAAGALFAAYLDRRTHLPLVNDLRFHLQLYRAAQEEPWLSRLGEDPDLFGDGLEAVGFDDVLAVDVGARDLNRFIRRQTAIFHQQEIQNGTHRIPADRRLLPDPGHAPEQLCFDFALA
;
A
#
# COMPACT_ATOMS: atom_id res chain seq x y z
N MET A 1 26.57 -3.52 -42.15
CA MET A 1 27.45 -4.60 -41.65
C MET A 1 27.27 -4.66 -40.14
N ARG A 2 26.35 -5.50 -39.65
CA ARG A 2 26.17 -5.77 -38.22
C ARG A 2 26.97 -7.03 -37.93
N GLU A 3 27.91 -6.96 -37.00
CA GLU A 3 28.62 -8.12 -36.50
C GLU A 3 27.63 -9.14 -35.92
N ASP A 4 27.70 -10.37 -36.41
CA ASP A 4 27.08 -11.54 -35.81
C ASP A 4 27.68 -11.75 -34.42
N ARG A 5 27.00 -11.22 -33.39
CA ARG A 5 27.26 -11.61 -32.01
C ARG A 5 26.88 -13.08 -31.88
N LYS A 6 27.90 -13.94 -31.73
CA LYS A 6 27.76 -15.36 -31.38
C LYS A 6 26.60 -15.56 -30.39
N ASP A 7 25.60 -16.32 -30.82
CA ASP A 7 24.41 -16.70 -30.05
C ASP A 7 24.80 -17.39 -28.74
N GLY A 8 25.02 -16.59 -27.70
CA GLY A 8 25.08 -17.10 -26.34
C GLY A 8 23.68 -17.54 -25.95
N LYS A 9 23.47 -18.85 -25.82
CA LYS A 9 22.22 -19.46 -25.35
C LYS A 9 21.71 -18.73 -24.10
N SER A 10 20.74 -17.83 -24.26
CA SER A 10 20.13 -17.13 -23.14
C SER A 10 19.25 -18.12 -22.39
N ARG A 11 19.37 -18.14 -21.06
CA ARG A 11 18.47 -18.94 -20.22
C ARG A 11 17.21 -18.11 -20.01
N VAL A 12 16.06 -18.68 -20.37
CA VAL A 12 14.74 -18.13 -20.08
C VAL A 12 14.28 -18.71 -18.75
N PHE A 13 13.73 -17.85 -17.89
CA PHE A 13 13.14 -18.24 -16.60
C PHE A 13 11.68 -17.83 -16.62
N GLU A 14 10.82 -18.70 -16.13
CA GLU A 14 9.37 -18.49 -16.10
C GLU A 14 8.93 -18.08 -14.69
N ALA A 15 7.94 -17.18 -14.66
CA ALA A 15 7.24 -16.75 -13.47
C ALA A 15 5.79 -16.46 -13.87
N GLU A 16 4.86 -16.70 -12.95
CA GLU A 16 3.46 -16.34 -13.11
C GLU A 16 3.21 -15.04 -12.34
N LEU A 17 2.69 -14.03 -13.04
CA LEU A 17 2.31 -12.76 -12.42
C LEU A 17 1.06 -13.00 -11.57
N LEU A 18 1.13 -12.71 -10.27
CA LEU A 18 -0.02 -12.85 -9.38
C LEU A 18 -0.81 -11.55 -9.29
N ALA A 19 -0.10 -10.44 -9.06
CA ALA A 19 -0.71 -9.13 -8.94
C ALA A 19 0.34 -8.02 -9.10
N TYR A 20 -0.10 -6.82 -9.46
CA TYR A 20 0.73 -5.62 -9.43
C TYR A 20 -0.10 -4.37 -9.16
N LEU A 21 0.58 -3.34 -8.66
CA LEU A 21 0.06 -1.99 -8.45
C LEU A 21 1.10 -0.99 -8.94
N ALA A 22 0.70 -0.11 -9.86
CA ALA A 22 1.50 0.94 -10.43
C ALA A 22 0.89 2.31 -10.09
N ALA A 23 1.77 3.24 -9.72
CA ALA A 23 1.42 4.61 -9.38
C ALA A 23 2.54 5.57 -9.85
N PRO A 24 2.79 5.69 -11.18
CA PRO A 24 3.93 6.42 -11.74
C PRO A 24 4.11 7.85 -11.20
N GLU A 25 3.01 8.58 -11.00
CA GLU A 25 3.05 9.97 -10.51
C GLU A 25 3.58 10.09 -9.07
N LEU A 26 3.38 9.05 -8.24
CA LEU A 26 3.84 9.07 -6.86
C LEU A 26 5.36 8.98 -6.73
N TRP A 27 6.05 8.33 -7.67
CA TRP A 27 7.49 8.07 -7.55
C TRP A 27 8.33 8.33 -8.81
N GLN A 28 7.76 9.11 -9.74
CA GLN A 28 8.48 9.92 -10.74
C GLN A 28 9.22 9.14 -11.82
N LEU A 29 8.50 8.29 -12.54
CA LEU A 29 9.00 7.75 -13.79
C LEU A 29 7.96 8.01 -14.85
N GLY A 30 8.10 9.16 -15.53
CA GLY A 30 7.16 9.64 -16.55
C GLY A 30 6.82 8.56 -17.59
N ALA A 31 5.70 8.78 -18.30
CA ALA A 31 5.05 7.82 -19.18
C ALA A 31 6.03 6.93 -19.97
N ALA A 32 6.15 5.67 -19.54
CA ALA A 32 6.95 4.66 -20.20
C ALA A 32 6.02 3.60 -20.79
N ARG A 33 6.41 3.01 -21.93
CA ARG A 33 5.78 1.79 -22.45
C ARG A 33 5.96 0.57 -21.53
N THR A 34 6.77 0.72 -20.49
CA THR A 34 7.09 -0.30 -19.52
C THR A 34 6.38 0.04 -18.22
N ILE A 35 5.64 -0.91 -17.66
CA ILE A 35 5.00 -0.78 -16.35
C ILE A 35 6.07 -0.86 -15.28
N ARG A 36 6.06 0.11 -14.38
CA ARG A 36 6.97 0.20 -13.25
C ARG A 36 6.14 0.12 -11.98
N PRO A 37 5.96 -1.09 -11.42
CA PRO A 37 5.10 -1.27 -10.28
C PRO A 37 5.69 -0.60 -9.04
N ALA A 38 4.83 0.08 -8.28
CA ALA A 38 5.12 0.42 -6.89
C ALA A 38 5.10 -0.83 -6.00
N TRP A 39 4.31 -1.83 -6.40
CA TRP A 39 4.23 -3.15 -5.77
C TRP A 39 3.93 -4.23 -6.81
N ILE A 40 4.55 -5.40 -6.72
CA ILE A 40 4.31 -6.54 -7.59
C ILE A 40 4.58 -7.85 -6.87
N ALA A 41 3.74 -8.85 -7.10
CA ALA A 41 3.91 -10.22 -6.62
C ALA A 41 3.88 -11.20 -7.80
N TYR A 42 4.75 -12.19 -7.77
CA TYR A 42 4.81 -13.25 -8.77
C TYR A 42 5.19 -14.59 -8.14
N LEU A 43 4.74 -15.66 -8.77
CA LEU A 43 5.01 -17.05 -8.38
C LEU A 43 6.10 -17.63 -9.27
N THR A 44 7.01 -18.40 -8.68
CA THR A 44 8.06 -19.15 -9.39
C THR A 44 8.20 -20.55 -8.80
N SER A 45 8.73 -21.49 -9.58
CA SER A 45 9.25 -22.73 -9.01
C SER A 45 10.47 -22.43 -8.13
N GLU A 46 10.74 -23.29 -7.14
CA GLU A 46 11.89 -23.09 -6.24
C GLU A 46 13.22 -22.98 -7.01
N GLY A 47 13.39 -23.79 -8.07
CA GLY A 47 14.58 -23.77 -8.91
C GLY A 47 14.76 -22.50 -9.74
N ALA A 48 13.66 -21.81 -10.09
CA ALA A 48 13.69 -20.60 -10.91
C ALA A 48 13.76 -19.30 -10.09
N ALA A 49 13.21 -19.30 -8.87
CA ALA A 49 13.02 -18.13 -8.02
C ALA A 49 14.27 -17.24 -7.93
N ARG A 50 15.41 -17.83 -7.51
CA ARG A 50 16.65 -17.07 -7.30
C ARG A 50 17.13 -16.36 -8.58
N ALA A 51 17.09 -17.05 -9.72
CA ALA A 51 17.61 -16.51 -10.98
C ALA A 51 16.67 -15.43 -11.55
N PHE A 52 15.36 -15.69 -11.54
CA PHE A 52 14.36 -14.74 -11.99
C PHE A 52 14.39 -13.46 -11.14
N THR A 53 14.30 -13.59 -9.81
CA THR A 53 14.35 -12.43 -8.89
C THR A 53 15.65 -11.66 -9.01
N SER A 54 16.80 -12.34 -9.16
CA SER A 54 18.09 -11.66 -9.35
C SER A 54 18.13 -10.87 -10.66
N ASN A 55 17.54 -11.38 -11.74
CA ASN A 55 17.46 -10.68 -13.01
C ASN A 55 16.55 -9.46 -12.90
N PHE A 56 15.38 -9.63 -12.30
CA PHE A 56 14.41 -8.54 -12.15
C PHE A 56 14.94 -7.42 -11.24
N ARG A 57 15.63 -7.77 -10.13
CA ARG A 57 16.36 -6.82 -9.26
C ARG A 57 17.42 -5.99 -9.99
N ARG A 58 17.99 -6.51 -11.08
CA ARG A 58 18.99 -5.81 -11.89
C ARG A 58 18.37 -4.86 -12.92
N GLY A 59 17.04 -4.73 -12.94
CA GLY A 59 16.31 -3.95 -13.93
C GLY A 59 16.14 -4.66 -15.27
N LEU A 60 16.32 -5.98 -15.32
CA LEU A 60 15.95 -6.74 -16.51
C LEU A 60 14.42 -6.81 -16.59
N LYS A 61 13.91 -6.70 -17.81
CA LYS A 61 12.48 -6.64 -18.10
C LYS A 61 11.85 -8.03 -18.07
N ALA A 62 10.65 -8.11 -17.53
CA ALA A 62 9.78 -9.28 -17.63
C ALA A 62 8.58 -8.94 -18.53
N THR A 63 7.97 -9.94 -19.15
CA THR A 63 6.79 -9.75 -20.00
C THR A 63 5.68 -10.69 -19.57
N ALA A 64 4.46 -10.16 -19.40
CA ALA A 64 3.24 -10.93 -19.19
C ALA A 64 2.10 -10.20 -19.92
N ASP A 65 1.20 -10.94 -20.56
CA ASP A 65 0.00 -10.42 -21.23
C ASP A 65 0.24 -9.20 -22.15
N LEU A 66 1.30 -9.29 -22.97
CA LEU A 66 1.77 -8.22 -23.88
C LEU A 66 2.30 -6.96 -23.18
N GLN A 67 2.27 -6.91 -21.86
CA GLN A 67 2.85 -5.85 -21.05
C GLN A 67 4.30 -6.18 -20.69
N THR A 68 5.10 -5.14 -20.48
CA THR A 68 6.49 -5.26 -20.06
C THR A 68 6.65 -4.61 -18.70
N TYR A 69 7.24 -5.33 -17.75
CA TYR A 69 7.46 -4.88 -16.38
C TYR A 69 8.94 -4.66 -16.13
N GLU A 70 9.26 -3.61 -15.37
CA GLU A 70 10.63 -3.28 -14.97
C GLU A 70 10.62 -2.74 -13.54
N ILE A 71 11.52 -3.26 -12.72
CA ILE A 71 11.85 -2.67 -11.41
C ILE A 71 13.21 -1.97 -11.55
N PRO A 72 13.24 -0.63 -11.57
CA PRO A 72 14.50 0.11 -11.68
C PRO A 72 15.39 -0.18 -10.47
N ARG A 73 16.68 -0.45 -10.73
CA ARG A 73 17.66 -0.74 -9.67
C ARG A 73 17.77 0.37 -8.62
N THR A 74 17.53 1.61 -9.01
CA THR A 74 17.66 2.80 -8.17
C THR A 74 16.40 3.13 -7.38
N ALA A 75 15.29 2.43 -7.61
CA ALA A 75 14.00 2.75 -7.01
C ALA A 75 13.91 2.37 -5.53
N GLY A 76 14.83 1.52 -5.03
CA GLY A 76 14.87 1.16 -3.61
C GLY A 76 13.80 0.15 -3.19
N HIS A 77 13.26 -0.65 -4.11
CA HIS A 77 12.30 -1.72 -3.77
C HIS A 77 12.88 -2.68 -2.72
N ARG A 78 12.07 -2.97 -1.71
CA ARG A 78 12.28 -4.12 -0.81
C ARG A 78 11.67 -5.36 -1.44
N TRP A 79 12.22 -6.51 -1.06
CA TRP A 79 11.85 -7.80 -1.63
C TRP A 79 11.59 -8.78 -0.51
N LEU A 80 10.44 -9.44 -0.57
CA LEU A 80 10.01 -10.48 0.33
C LEU A 80 9.82 -11.77 -0.46
N THR A 81 10.17 -12.89 0.14
CA THR A 81 10.05 -14.19 -0.51
C THR A 81 9.46 -15.17 0.49
N THR A 82 8.35 -15.78 0.11
CA THR A 82 7.62 -16.75 0.91
C THR A 82 7.52 -18.05 0.13
N ARG A 83 7.92 -19.15 0.77
CA ARG A 83 7.70 -20.49 0.22
C ARG A 83 6.26 -20.89 0.48
N VAL A 84 5.61 -21.41 -0.54
CA VAL A 84 4.22 -21.82 -0.49
C VAL A 84 4.12 -23.27 -0.94
N ARG A 85 3.27 -24.05 -0.27
CA ARG A 85 3.04 -25.45 -0.60
C ARG A 85 1.55 -25.67 -0.80
N ALA A 86 1.17 -26.09 -2.00
CA ALA A 86 -0.20 -26.47 -2.35
C ALA A 86 -0.19 -27.93 -2.79
N GLY A 87 -0.56 -28.83 -1.88
CA GLY A 87 -0.42 -30.28 -2.09
C GLY A 87 1.05 -30.70 -2.24
N ASP A 88 1.39 -31.22 -3.41
CA ASP A 88 2.74 -31.68 -3.77
C ASP A 88 3.56 -30.65 -4.57
N VAL A 89 2.98 -29.47 -4.83
CA VAL A 89 3.68 -28.41 -5.55
C VAL A 89 4.32 -27.46 -4.55
N GLU A 90 5.65 -27.36 -4.61
CA GLU A 90 6.43 -26.34 -3.90
C GLU A 90 6.72 -25.17 -4.84
N ALA A 91 6.29 -23.99 -4.42
CA ALA A 91 6.47 -22.76 -5.18
C ALA A 91 6.96 -21.64 -4.27
N VAL A 92 7.39 -20.56 -4.89
CA VAL A 92 7.97 -19.40 -4.22
C VAL A 92 7.26 -18.16 -4.72
N VAL A 93 6.52 -17.50 -3.81
CA VAL A 93 5.96 -16.18 -4.04
C VAL A 93 7.03 -15.16 -3.70
N THR A 94 7.32 -14.26 -4.64
CA THR A 94 8.20 -13.13 -4.40
C THR A 94 7.46 -11.83 -4.64
N THR A 95 7.54 -10.95 -3.66
CA THR A 95 6.92 -9.62 -3.67
C THR A 95 7.99 -8.56 -3.66
N ALA A 96 7.87 -7.57 -4.54
CA ALA A 96 8.71 -6.39 -4.55
C ALA A 96 7.83 -5.15 -4.37
N TYR A 97 8.23 -4.24 -3.47
CA TYR A 97 7.46 -3.03 -3.19
C TYR A 97 8.35 -1.85 -2.82
N LEU A 98 7.84 -0.63 -3.01
CA LEU A 98 8.49 0.64 -2.64
C LEU A 98 8.19 1.02 -1.20
N PRO A 99 9.14 0.90 -0.25
CA PRO A 99 8.86 1.15 1.16
C PRO A 99 8.28 2.53 1.44
N GLU A 100 8.75 3.56 0.73
CA GLU A 100 8.30 4.94 0.95
C GLU A 100 6.80 5.15 0.69
N LEU A 101 6.20 4.34 -0.18
CA LEU A 101 4.77 4.43 -0.47
C LEU A 101 3.91 3.59 0.47
N PHE A 102 4.45 2.56 1.13
CA PHE A 102 3.66 1.61 1.93
C PHE A 102 4.03 1.56 3.41
N HIS A 103 5.12 2.19 3.84
CA HIS A 103 5.52 2.17 5.24
C HIS A 103 4.85 3.31 6.00
N LEU A 104 4.42 3.04 7.23
CA LEU A 104 3.92 4.08 8.12
C LEU A 104 4.98 5.15 8.34
N GLU A 105 6.23 4.74 8.57
CA GLU A 105 7.37 5.63 8.75
C GLU A 105 8.10 5.81 7.41
N PRO A 106 7.90 6.94 6.70
CA PRO A 106 8.58 7.16 5.43
C PRO A 106 10.09 7.29 5.66
N THR A 107 10.89 6.60 4.84
CA THR A 107 12.37 6.67 4.93
C THR A 107 12.93 8.04 4.55
N PHE A 108 12.17 8.86 3.82
CA PHE A 108 12.58 10.17 3.34
C PHE A 108 11.74 11.27 4.00
N PRO A 109 12.29 12.01 4.97
CA PRO A 109 11.53 12.95 5.80
C PRO A 109 11.17 14.27 5.10
N ASP A 110 11.64 14.53 3.87
CA ASP A 110 11.72 15.89 3.34
C ASP A 110 10.70 16.26 2.25
N ARG A 111 9.69 15.43 1.97
CA ARG A 111 8.63 15.82 1.03
C ARG A 111 7.51 16.58 1.75
N PRO A 112 7.26 17.86 1.44
CA PRO A 112 6.22 18.63 2.10
C PRO A 112 4.82 18.11 1.71
N GLY A 113 4.15 17.45 2.64
CA GLY A 113 2.78 16.94 2.45
C GLY A 113 2.69 15.46 2.77
N ALA A 114 1.65 14.81 2.25
CA ALA A 114 1.49 13.37 2.39
C ALA A 114 1.46 12.71 1.02
N ARG A 115 2.30 11.67 0.89
CA ARG A 115 2.36 10.81 -0.28
C ARG A 115 2.48 9.36 0.15
N PHE A 116 1.52 8.53 -0.23
CA PHE A 116 1.53 7.09 0.06
C PHE A 116 0.47 6.35 -0.76
N LEU A 117 0.62 5.02 -0.83
CA LEU A 117 -0.40 4.09 -1.27
C LEU A 117 -1.04 3.47 -0.03
N PHE A 118 -2.35 3.62 0.09
CA PHE A 118 -3.15 2.96 1.10
C PHE A 118 -3.72 1.68 0.48
N ALA A 119 -3.11 0.55 0.81
CA ALA A 119 -3.53 -0.78 0.33
C ALA A 119 -3.62 -1.74 1.54
N PRO A 120 -4.65 -1.57 2.38
CA PRO A 120 -4.80 -2.40 3.58
C PRO A 120 -5.12 -3.85 3.20
N PRO A 121 -4.56 -4.85 3.88
CA PRO A 121 -5.01 -6.22 3.69
C PRO A 121 -6.40 -6.45 4.27
N ARG A 122 -7.25 -7.14 3.51
CA ARG A 122 -8.63 -7.47 3.88
C ARG A 122 -8.71 -8.26 5.17
N TRP A 123 -7.80 -9.21 5.37
CA TRP A 123 -7.80 -10.02 6.59
C TRP A 123 -7.58 -9.15 7.83
N TRP A 124 -6.71 -8.14 7.73
CA TRP A 124 -6.42 -7.24 8.83
C TRP A 124 -7.62 -6.35 9.11
N LEU A 125 -8.21 -5.75 8.06
CA LEU A 125 -9.43 -4.95 8.21
C LEU A 125 -10.58 -5.75 8.81
N ALA A 126 -10.76 -7.00 8.39
CA ALA A 126 -11.80 -7.87 8.93
C ALA A 126 -11.59 -8.16 10.43
N ALA A 127 -10.36 -8.50 10.83
CA ALA A 127 -10.03 -8.73 12.24
C ALA A 127 -10.25 -7.47 13.10
N GLN A 128 -9.81 -6.31 12.60
CA GLN A 128 -10.01 -5.04 13.31
C GLN A 128 -11.49 -4.63 13.37
N ALA A 129 -12.25 -4.87 12.29
CA ALA A 129 -13.68 -4.60 12.27
C ALA A 129 -14.44 -5.47 13.28
N GLU A 130 -14.05 -6.74 13.45
CA GLU A 130 -14.64 -7.63 14.46
C GLU A 130 -14.42 -7.08 15.87
N GLU A 131 -13.20 -6.61 16.19
CA GLU A 131 -12.90 -6.01 17.49
C GLU A 131 -13.65 -4.68 17.73
N LEU A 132 -13.89 -3.90 16.67
CA LEU A 132 -14.56 -2.60 16.74
C LEU A 132 -16.10 -2.69 16.63
N ALA A 133 -16.65 -3.88 16.40
CA ALA A 133 -18.08 -4.08 16.13
C ALA A 133 -18.99 -3.61 17.27
N GLU A 134 -18.59 -3.75 18.53
CA GLU A 134 -19.39 -3.30 19.69
C GLU A 134 -19.53 -1.77 19.72
N ASP A 135 -18.47 -1.04 19.42
CA ASP A 135 -18.41 0.43 19.53
C ASP A 135 -18.93 1.14 18.25
N PHE A 136 -18.81 0.50 17.07
CA PHE A 136 -19.07 1.11 15.77
C PHE A 136 -20.16 0.42 14.93
N GLY A 137 -20.61 -0.79 15.27
CA GLY A 137 -21.62 -1.51 14.50
C GLY A 137 -21.24 -1.65 13.02
N ASP A 138 -22.14 -1.23 12.13
CA ASP A 138 -21.93 -1.29 10.67
C ASP A 138 -20.73 -0.44 10.19
N ASP A 139 -20.31 0.55 10.98
CA ASP A 139 -19.18 1.43 10.66
C ASP A 139 -17.81 0.83 11.05
N ALA A 140 -17.75 -0.36 11.67
CA ALA A 140 -16.52 -0.92 12.23
C ALA A 140 -15.40 -1.13 11.20
N ALA A 141 -15.73 -1.61 9.98
CA ALA A 141 -14.75 -1.74 8.90
C ALA A 141 -14.20 -0.38 8.44
N GLY A 142 -15.08 0.63 8.36
CA GLY A 142 -14.69 2.01 8.07
C GLY A 142 -13.80 2.60 9.17
N ALA A 143 -14.10 2.30 10.44
CA ALA A 143 -13.31 2.76 11.58
C ALA A 143 -11.91 2.13 11.59
N ALA A 144 -11.80 0.84 11.28
CA ALA A 144 -10.52 0.15 11.11
C ALA A 144 -9.68 0.76 9.97
N ALA A 145 -10.29 0.97 8.79
CA ALA A 145 -9.63 1.61 7.66
C ALA A 145 -9.20 3.05 8.02
N GLY A 146 -10.08 3.80 8.68
CA GLY A 146 -9.81 5.17 9.12
C GLY A 146 -8.67 5.26 10.12
N ALA A 147 -8.58 4.33 11.07
CA ALA A 147 -7.48 4.26 12.03
C ALA A 147 -6.13 4.04 11.33
N LEU A 148 -6.06 3.10 10.39
CA LEU A 148 -4.83 2.87 9.62
C LEU A 148 -4.49 4.09 8.75
N PHE A 149 -5.48 4.66 8.07
CA PHE A 149 -5.30 5.85 7.24
C PHE A 149 -4.76 7.04 8.06
N ALA A 150 -5.31 7.27 9.24
CA ALA A 150 -4.83 8.28 10.18
C ALA A 150 -3.38 7.99 10.60
N ALA A 151 -2.99 6.74 10.83
CA ALA A 151 -1.60 6.38 11.14
C ALA A 151 -0.63 6.72 10.01
N TYR A 152 -1.02 6.52 8.74
CA TYR A 152 -0.21 6.96 7.58
C TYR A 152 -0.06 8.48 7.54
N LEU A 153 -1.15 9.20 7.80
CA LEU A 153 -1.18 10.66 7.80
C LEU A 153 -0.37 11.26 8.94
N ASP A 154 -0.49 10.74 10.17
CA ASP A 154 0.18 11.24 11.37
C ASP A 154 1.70 11.34 11.18
N ARG A 155 2.28 10.34 10.51
CA ARG A 155 3.73 10.30 10.20
C ARG A 155 4.16 11.26 9.08
N ARG A 156 3.22 11.87 8.36
CA ARG A 156 3.43 12.74 7.19
C ARG A 156 2.89 14.16 7.39
N THR A 157 2.35 14.45 8.57
CA THR A 157 1.83 15.78 8.93
C THR A 157 2.53 16.32 10.15
N HIS A 158 2.67 17.64 10.22
CA HIS A 158 3.20 18.32 11.42
C HIS A 158 2.09 18.72 12.40
N LEU A 159 0.83 18.56 12.01
CA LEU A 159 -0.30 18.89 12.86
C LEU A 159 -0.66 17.67 13.70
N PRO A 160 -0.83 17.80 15.02
CA PRO A 160 -1.29 16.67 15.83
C PRO A 160 -2.68 16.23 15.36
N LEU A 161 -2.85 14.93 15.16
CA LEU A 161 -4.16 14.34 14.93
C LEU A 161 -4.84 14.06 16.28
N VAL A 162 -6.17 14.22 16.33
CA VAL A 162 -6.95 13.86 17.52
C VAL A 162 -6.94 12.33 17.60
N ASN A 163 -6.48 11.79 18.73
CA ASN A 163 -6.42 10.36 18.97
C ASN A 163 -7.81 9.81 19.36
N ASP A 164 -8.72 9.76 18.39
CA ASP A 164 -10.10 9.28 18.56
C ASP A 164 -10.55 8.55 17.28
N LEU A 165 -11.07 7.33 17.42
CA LEU A 165 -11.47 6.50 16.27
C LEU A 165 -12.64 7.11 15.47
N ARG A 166 -13.56 7.85 16.11
CA ARG A 166 -14.62 8.57 15.40
C ARG A 166 -14.05 9.71 14.58
N PHE A 167 -13.05 10.42 15.12
CA PHE A 167 -12.31 11.43 14.36
C PHE A 167 -11.59 10.79 13.17
N HIS A 168 -10.93 9.64 13.35
CA HIS A 168 -10.24 8.94 12.26
C HIS A 168 -11.20 8.49 11.15
N LEU A 169 -12.36 7.94 11.52
CA LEU A 169 -13.42 7.57 10.57
C LEU A 169 -13.92 8.81 9.79
N GLN A 170 -14.19 9.92 10.49
CA GLN A 170 -14.58 11.18 9.86
C GLN A 170 -13.49 11.68 8.89
N LEU A 171 -12.23 11.66 9.33
CA LEU A 171 -11.08 12.10 8.54
C LEU A 171 -10.94 11.26 7.27
N TYR A 172 -11.10 9.95 7.37
CA TYR A 172 -11.03 9.03 6.23
C TYR A 172 -12.17 9.27 5.23
N ARG A 173 -13.42 9.34 5.71
CA ARG A 173 -14.59 9.64 4.86
C ARG A 173 -14.44 10.98 4.15
N ALA A 174 -14.02 12.02 4.86
CA ALA A 174 -13.81 13.34 4.28
C ALA A 174 -12.65 13.36 3.28
N ALA A 175 -11.61 12.54 3.47
CA ALA A 175 -10.50 12.44 2.52
C ALA A 175 -10.93 11.80 1.19
N GLN A 176 -11.88 10.87 1.22
CA GLN A 176 -12.42 10.24 0.00
C GLN A 176 -13.16 11.22 -0.92
N GLU A 177 -13.58 12.37 -0.40
CA GLU A 177 -14.22 13.44 -1.16
C GLU A 177 -13.21 14.46 -1.72
N GLU A 178 -11.93 14.32 -1.38
CA GLU A 178 -10.89 15.27 -1.77
C GLU A 178 -10.21 14.87 -3.10
N PRO A 179 -9.85 15.83 -3.95
CA PRO A 179 -9.31 15.55 -5.28
C PRO A 179 -7.87 15.02 -5.29
N TRP A 180 -7.18 15.05 -4.15
CA TRP A 180 -5.81 14.53 -4.00
C TRP A 180 -5.77 13.05 -3.59
N LEU A 181 -6.94 12.44 -3.41
CA LEU A 181 -7.11 11.02 -3.14
C LEU A 181 -7.70 10.36 -4.39
N SER A 182 -6.94 9.44 -4.97
CA SER A 182 -7.34 8.68 -6.15
C SER A 182 -7.65 7.24 -5.76
N ARG A 183 -8.73 6.67 -6.30
CA ARG A 183 -9.03 5.24 -6.17
C ARG A 183 -8.52 4.47 -7.39
N LEU A 184 -8.08 3.23 -7.16
CA LEU A 184 -7.66 2.33 -8.22
C LEU A 184 -8.75 2.21 -9.30
N GLY A 185 -8.36 2.46 -10.56
CA GLY A 185 -9.27 2.40 -11.72
C GLY A 185 -10.06 3.68 -12.00
N GLU A 186 -10.08 4.66 -11.08
CA GLU A 186 -10.64 5.99 -11.34
C GLU A 186 -9.59 6.94 -11.93
N ASP A 187 -8.33 6.79 -11.49
CA ASP A 187 -7.19 7.58 -11.96
C ASP A 187 -6.36 6.78 -12.98
N PRO A 188 -6.12 7.30 -14.20
CA PRO A 188 -5.29 6.61 -15.20
C PRO A 188 -3.85 6.35 -14.72
N ASP A 189 -3.36 7.12 -13.75
CA ASP A 189 -2.04 6.98 -13.15
C ASP A 189 -2.05 6.10 -11.89
N LEU A 190 -3.19 5.48 -11.53
CA LEU A 190 -3.30 4.46 -10.48
C LEU A 190 -4.00 3.22 -11.04
N PHE A 191 -3.20 2.23 -11.40
CA PHE A 191 -3.70 1.01 -12.02
C PHE A 191 -2.97 -0.23 -11.51
N GLY A 192 -3.64 -1.37 -11.62
CA GLY A 192 -3.16 -2.64 -11.08
C GLY A 192 -4.08 -3.77 -11.48
N ASP A 193 -3.63 -4.99 -11.24
CA ASP A 193 -4.38 -6.21 -11.53
C ASP A 193 -4.07 -7.27 -10.45
N GLY A 194 -5.01 -8.20 -10.23
CA GLY A 194 -4.88 -9.31 -9.27
C GLY A 194 -4.87 -8.92 -7.79
N LEU A 195 -5.02 -7.64 -7.44
CA LEU A 195 -4.87 -7.11 -6.07
C LEU A 195 -5.88 -7.72 -5.08
N GLU A 196 -7.10 -7.97 -5.53
CA GLU A 196 -8.12 -8.68 -4.76
C GLU A 196 -7.71 -10.13 -4.43
N ALA A 197 -7.16 -10.85 -5.41
CA ALA A 197 -6.77 -12.25 -5.25
C ALA A 197 -5.61 -12.42 -4.26
N VAL A 198 -4.79 -11.38 -4.09
CA VAL A 198 -3.71 -11.33 -3.09
C VAL A 198 -4.14 -10.66 -1.79
N GLY A 199 -5.43 -10.37 -1.62
CA GLY A 199 -6.02 -9.98 -0.35
C GLY A 199 -5.94 -8.50 0.00
N PHE A 200 -5.69 -7.59 -0.96
CA PHE A 200 -5.84 -6.15 -0.72
C PHE A 200 -7.30 -5.71 -0.80
N ASP A 201 -7.68 -4.80 0.09
CA ASP A 201 -8.95 -4.07 0.02
C ASP A 201 -8.83 -2.87 -0.93
N ASP A 202 -9.77 -1.93 -0.87
CA ASP A 202 -9.78 -0.69 -1.65
C ASP A 202 -8.42 0.03 -1.61
N VAL A 203 -7.76 0.05 -2.77
CA VAL A 203 -6.46 0.71 -2.95
C VAL A 203 -6.66 2.18 -3.29
N LEU A 204 -6.05 3.04 -2.48
CA LEU A 204 -6.07 4.49 -2.65
C LEU A 204 -4.65 5.02 -2.82
N ALA A 205 -4.48 6.00 -3.69
CA ALA A 205 -3.28 6.85 -3.74
C ALA A 205 -3.58 8.19 -3.08
N VAL A 206 -2.69 8.61 -2.20
CA VAL A 206 -2.70 9.93 -1.59
C VAL A 206 -1.51 10.71 -2.11
N ASP A 207 -1.75 11.87 -2.72
CA ASP A 207 -0.71 12.84 -3.09
C ASP A 207 -1.19 14.27 -2.84
N VAL A 208 -0.90 14.78 -1.64
CA VAL A 208 -1.37 16.08 -1.19
C VAL A 208 -0.23 16.94 -0.69
N GLY A 209 -0.14 18.17 -1.18
CA GLY A 209 0.85 19.14 -0.71
C GLY A 209 0.57 19.60 0.73
N ALA A 210 1.63 19.93 1.47
CA ALA A 210 1.53 20.31 2.89
C ALA A 210 0.48 21.40 3.21
N ARG A 211 0.32 22.40 2.34
CA ARG A 211 -0.65 23.49 2.55
C ARG A 211 -2.09 22.98 2.59
N ASP A 212 -2.46 22.13 1.63
CA ASP A 212 -3.83 21.66 1.49
C ASP A 212 -4.12 20.56 2.51
N LEU A 213 -3.14 19.70 2.79
CA LEU A 213 -3.21 18.74 3.90
C LEU A 213 -3.45 19.44 5.24
N ASN A 214 -2.66 20.48 5.54
CA ASN A 214 -2.83 21.23 6.79
C ASN A 214 -4.18 21.95 6.87
N ARG A 215 -4.68 22.48 5.75
CA ARG A 215 -6.02 23.08 5.69
C ARG A 215 -7.10 22.04 5.97
N PHE A 216 -6.98 20.87 5.33
CA PHE A 216 -7.89 19.75 5.49
C PHE A 216 -7.95 19.28 6.94
N ILE A 217 -6.79 18.98 7.55
CA ILE A 217 -6.72 18.52 8.95
C ILE A 217 -7.35 19.55 9.89
N ARG A 218 -6.97 20.84 9.78
CA ARG A 218 -7.55 21.90 10.63
C ARG A 218 -9.07 22.00 10.49
N ARG A 219 -9.60 21.89 9.26
CA ARG A 219 -11.04 21.91 9.00
C ARG A 219 -11.73 20.74 9.69
N GLN A 220 -11.20 19.53 9.55
CA GLN A 220 -11.80 18.34 10.16
C GLN A 220 -11.71 18.37 11.69
N THR A 221 -10.58 18.80 12.27
CA THR A 221 -10.43 18.96 13.72
C THR A 221 -11.43 19.98 14.27
N ALA A 222 -11.65 21.10 13.58
CA ALA A 222 -12.64 22.09 13.99
C ALA A 222 -14.08 21.54 13.97
N ILE A 223 -14.44 20.80 12.92
CA ILE A 223 -15.76 20.13 12.80
C ILE A 223 -15.96 19.16 13.97
N PHE A 224 -14.97 18.30 14.23
CA PHE A 224 -15.03 17.30 15.29
C PHE A 224 -15.22 17.93 16.67
N HIS A 225 -14.43 18.95 17.02
CA HIS A 225 -14.58 19.65 18.29
C HIS A 225 -15.93 20.36 18.43
N GLN A 226 -16.47 20.92 17.35
CA GLN A 226 -17.79 21.54 17.39
C GLN A 226 -18.88 20.51 17.70
N GLN A 227 -18.79 19.30 17.12
CA GLN A 227 -19.71 18.19 17.40
C GLN A 227 -19.59 17.70 18.84
N GLU A 228 -18.36 17.52 19.36
CA GLU A 228 -18.14 17.10 20.75
C GLU A 228 -18.69 18.12 21.77
N ILE A 229 -18.53 19.42 21.50
CA ILE A 229 -19.12 20.48 22.34
C ILE A 229 -20.65 20.41 22.32
N GLN A 230 -21.25 20.16 21.16
CA GLN A 230 -22.71 20.06 21.03
C GLN A 230 -23.28 18.82 21.74
N ASN A 231 -22.54 17.71 21.73
CA ASN A 231 -22.97 16.45 22.32
C ASN A 231 -22.73 16.36 23.85
N GLY A 232 -22.00 17.32 24.43
CA GLY A 232 -21.72 17.36 25.87
C GLY A 232 -20.82 16.22 26.38
N THR A 233 -20.20 15.48 25.47
CA THR A 233 -19.34 14.32 25.76
C THR A 233 -17.89 14.74 25.98
N HIS A 234 -17.59 15.56 26.99
CA HIS A 234 -16.20 15.90 27.35
C HIS A 234 -15.45 14.76 28.06
N ARG A 235 -15.56 13.52 27.57
CA ARG A 235 -14.67 12.43 27.97
C ARG A 235 -13.82 12.05 26.77
N ILE A 236 -12.64 12.69 26.69
CA ILE A 236 -11.53 12.16 25.90
C ILE A 236 -11.17 10.82 26.55
N PRO A 237 -11.37 9.67 25.89
CA PRO A 237 -11.00 8.38 26.47
C PRO A 237 -9.49 8.36 26.65
N ALA A 238 -9.03 8.20 27.90
CA ALA A 238 -7.66 8.53 28.24
C ALA A 238 -6.59 7.49 27.81
N ASP A 239 -6.93 6.29 27.33
CA ASP A 239 -5.89 5.23 27.32
C ASP A 239 -6.06 4.03 26.36
N ARG A 240 -6.84 4.12 25.29
CA ARG A 240 -6.85 3.03 24.29
C ARG A 240 -5.76 3.25 23.25
N ARG A 241 -4.71 2.41 23.27
CA ARG A 241 -3.79 2.27 22.13
C ARG A 241 -4.61 1.90 20.89
N LEU A 242 -4.45 2.68 19.82
CA LEU A 242 -5.28 2.63 18.59
C LEU A 242 -5.11 1.37 17.75
N LEU A 243 -4.01 0.63 17.93
CA LEU A 243 -3.75 -0.60 17.19
C LEU A 243 -3.73 -1.74 18.20
N PRO A 244 -4.79 -2.56 18.27
CA PRO A 244 -4.75 -3.83 18.95
C PRO A 244 -3.71 -4.70 18.24
N ASP A 245 -2.80 -5.24 19.03
CA ASP A 245 -1.70 -6.14 18.68
C ASP A 245 -0.39 -5.53 18.12
N PRO A 246 0.65 -5.35 18.97
CA PRO A 246 2.02 -5.04 18.54
C PRO A 246 2.80 -6.29 18.04
N GLY A 247 2.16 -7.46 17.93
CA GLY A 247 2.81 -8.72 17.55
C GLY A 247 3.37 -8.73 16.12
N HIS A 248 2.81 -7.91 15.23
CA HIS A 248 3.29 -7.77 13.85
C HIS A 248 3.91 -6.39 13.68
N ALA A 249 5.12 -6.33 13.13
CA ALA A 249 5.70 -5.04 12.77
C ALA A 249 4.77 -4.33 11.78
N PRO A 250 4.57 -3.00 11.83
CA PRO A 250 3.70 -2.29 10.90
C PRO A 250 4.07 -2.51 9.42
N GLU A 251 5.34 -2.82 9.16
CA GLU A 251 5.87 -3.20 7.84
C GLU A 251 5.33 -4.54 7.33
N GLN A 252 4.89 -5.44 8.22
CA GLN A 252 4.31 -6.76 7.93
C GLN A 252 2.80 -6.69 7.69
N LEU A 253 2.12 -5.71 8.29
CA LEU A 253 0.66 -5.54 8.20
C LEU A 253 0.15 -5.34 6.77
N CYS A 254 0.99 -4.96 5.81
CA CYS A 254 0.62 -4.80 4.41
C CYS A 254 1.00 -5.99 3.51
N PHE A 255 1.82 -6.93 3.99
CA PHE A 255 2.48 -7.92 3.11
C PHE A 255 2.46 -9.36 3.62
N ASP A 256 1.90 -9.62 4.79
CA ASP A 256 1.54 -10.98 5.19
C ASP A 256 0.33 -11.42 4.38
N PHE A 257 0.61 -12.10 3.26
CA PHE A 257 -0.41 -12.84 2.54
C PHE A 257 -0.84 -14.00 3.43
N ALA A 258 -2.01 -13.87 4.03
CA ALA A 258 -2.75 -15.03 4.50
C ALA A 258 -3.14 -15.82 3.23
N LEU A 259 -2.26 -16.72 2.80
CA LEU A 259 -2.63 -17.76 1.85
C LEU A 259 -3.59 -18.68 2.60
N ALA A 260 -4.87 -18.33 2.54
CA ALA A 260 -5.98 -19.12 3.06
C ALA A 260 -6.19 -20.38 2.19
#